data_AF-A0A352DW87-F1
#
_entry.id   AF-A0A352DW87-F1
#
_cell.length_a   1.000
_cell.length_b   1.000
_cell.length_c   1.000
_cell.angle_alpha   90.00
_cell.angle_beta   90.00
_cell.angle_gamma   90.00
#
_symmetry.space_group_name_H-M   'P 1'
#
loop_
_entity.id
_entity.type
_entity.pdbx_description
1 polymer ?
#
loop_
_entity_poly.entity_id
_entity_poly.type
_entity_poly.pdbx_seq_one_letter_code
_entity_poly.pdbx_strand_id
1 'polypeptide(L)' 'MARIPSNAPIGEALAWASRIIAAGVVMVLPVIAGRWGDDRLGSRFLAPIGLVVGFVAGLGWIVRMAARAKQR' A
#
# COMPACT_ATOMS: atom_id res chain seq x y z
N MET A 1 -35.79 6.96 -6.11
CA MET A 1 -34.37 6.65 -5.91
C MET A 1 -34.15 5.17 -6.14
N ALA A 2 -33.61 4.78 -7.29
CA ALA A 2 -33.30 3.38 -7.58
C ALA A 2 -32.10 2.94 -6.74
N ARG A 3 -32.25 1.86 -5.95
CA ARG A 3 -31.10 1.24 -5.26
C ARG A 3 -30.30 0.51 -6.34
N ILE A 4 -29.11 1.02 -6.64
CA ILE A 4 -28.16 0.30 -7.50
C ILE A 4 -27.75 -0.97 -6.73
N PRO A 5 -27.91 -2.17 -7.32
CA PRO A 5 -27.42 -3.40 -6.72
C PRO A 5 -25.92 -3.23 -6.37
N SER A 6 -25.58 -3.35 -5.09
CA SER A 6 -24.24 -3.10 -4.55
C SER A 6 -23.20 -4.18 -4.91
N ASN A 7 -23.55 -5.07 -5.84
CA ASN A 7 -22.80 -6.25 -6.29
C ASN A 7 -22.39 -6.14 -7.77
N ALA A 8 -22.18 -4.92 -8.29
CA ALA A 8 -21.61 -4.72 -9.61
C ALA A 8 -20.17 -5.28 -9.65
N PRO A 9 -19.88 -6.34 -10.43
CA PRO A 9 -18.58 -7.03 -10.43
C PRO A 9 -17.40 -6.09 -10.75
N ILE A 10 -17.65 -5.08 -11.59
CA ILE A 10 -16.67 -4.06 -11.97
C ILE A 10 -16.28 -3.16 -10.79
N GLY A 11 -17.23 -2.84 -9.90
CA GLY A 11 -17.00 -1.97 -8.74
C GLY A 11 -16.14 -2.67 -7.70
N GLU A 12 -16.35 -3.96 -7.50
CA GLU A 12 -15.56 -4.79 -6.59
C GLU A 12 -14.12 -4.99 -7.10
N ALA A 13 -13.95 -5.25 -8.40
CA ALA A 13 -12.64 -5.32 -9.03
C ALA A 13 -11.86 -4.00 -8.90
N LEU A 14 -12.52 -2.87 -9.13
CA LEU A 14 -11.88 -1.54 -9.00
C LEU A 14 -11.52 -1.23 -7.54
N ALA A 15 -12.38 -1.59 -6.58
CA ALA A 15 -12.11 -1.45 -5.15
C ALA A 15 -10.93 -2.33 -4.70
N TRP A 16 -10.74 -3.50 -5.31
CA TRP A 16 -9.58 -4.33 -5.05
C TRP A 16 -8.31 -3.75 -5.66
N ALA A 17 -8.37 -3.27 -6.91
CA ALA A 17 -7.24 -2.62 -7.58
C ALA A 17 -6.76 -1.37 -6.82
N SER A 18 -7.68 -0.53 -6.32
CA SER A 18 -7.33 0.67 -5.55
C SER A 18 -6.58 0.34 -4.25
N ARG A 19 -6.90 -0.78 -3.59
CA ARG A 19 -6.17 -1.27 -2.41
C ARG A 19 -4.73 -1.67 -2.74
N ILE A 20 -4.50 -2.27 -3.92
CA ILE A 20 -3.14 -2.61 -4.36
C ILE A 20 -2.34 -1.35 -4.65
N ILE A 21 -2.96 -0.38 -5.33
CA ILE A 21 -2.33 0.93 -5.59
C ILE A 21 -1.97 1.60 -4.25
N ALA A 22 -2.90 1.62 -3.29
CA ALA A 22 -2.66 2.19 -1.97
C ALA A 22 -1.50 1.47 -1.25
N ALA A 23 -1.42 0.14 -1.34
CA ALA A 23 -0.30 -0.60 -0.79
C ALA A 23 1.03 -0.26 -1.49
N GLY A 24 1.02 -0.08 -2.82
CA GLY A 24 2.18 0.41 -3.57
C GLY A 24 2.66 1.79 -3.11
N VAL A 25 1.73 2.71 -2.82
CA VAL A 25 2.06 4.01 -2.24
C VAL A 25 2.74 3.84 -0.88
N VAL A 26 2.21 2.98 0.00
CA VAL A 26 2.81 2.68 1.30
C VAL A 26 4.23 2.09 1.17
N MET A 27 4.52 1.38 0.08
CA MET A 27 5.87 0.87 -0.17
C MET A 27 6.88 1.96 -0.55
N VAL A 28 6.45 2.98 -1.31
CA VAL A 28 7.35 4.00 -1.88
C VAL A 28 7.53 5.20 -0.95
N LEU A 29 6.47 5.61 -0.24
CA LEU A 29 6.44 6.83 0.57
C LEU A 29 7.56 6.90 1.63
N PRO A 30 7.90 5.80 2.33
CA PRO A 30 8.98 5.83 3.33
C PRO A 30 10.37 5.94 2.70
N VAL A 31 10.58 5.50 1.45
CA VAL A 31 11.85 5.69 0.73
C VAL A 31 12.06 7.17 0.43
N ILE A 32 11.01 7.85 -0.03
CA ILE A 32 11.06 9.29 -0.34
C ILE A 32 11.32 10.08 0.95
N ALA A 33 10.59 9.75 2.02
CA ALA A 33 10.80 10.36 3.34
C ALA A 33 12.23 10.09 3.87
N GLY A 34 12.73 8.88 3.70
CA GLY A 34 14.06 8.48 4.10
C GLY A 34 15.16 9.24 3.34
N ARG A 35 15.01 9.40 2.02
CA ARG A 35 15.94 10.21 1.20
C ARG A 35 15.96 11.67 1.63
N TRP A 36 14.80 12.27 1.83
CA TRP A 36 14.72 13.65 2.32
C TRP A 36 15.37 13.83 3.70
N GLY A 37 15.22 12.83 4.58
CA GLY A 37 15.89 12.80 5.88
C GLY A 37 17.41 12.65 5.75
N ASP A 38 17.86 11.75 4.87
CA ASP A 38 19.28 11.54 4.57
C ASP A 38 19.95 12.82 4.04
N ASP A 39 19.30 13.53 3.11
CA ASP A 39 19.80 14.79 2.56
C ASP A 39 19.93 15.90 3.63
N ARG A 40 19.02 15.91 4.61
CA ARG A 40 19.00 16.92 5.68
C ARG A 40 19.98 16.61 6.81
N LEU A 41 20.24 15.33 7.08
CA LEU A 41 21.10 14.87 8.17
C LEU A 41 22.52 14.51 7.71
N GLY A 42 22.77 14.49 6.40
CA GLY A 42 24.05 14.04 5.82
C GLY A 42 24.28 12.53 5.96
N SER A 43 23.23 11.75 6.26
CA SER A 43 23.30 10.29 6.36
C SER A 43 22.94 9.61 5.04
N ARG A 44 23.13 8.28 4.96
CA ARG A 44 22.73 7.46 3.79
C ARG A 44 21.93 6.20 4.17
N PHE A 45 21.41 6.18 5.40
CA PHE A 45 20.81 4.98 5.98
C PHE A 45 19.28 5.06 6.09
N LEU A 46 18.69 6.26 6.09
CA LEU A 46 17.24 6.43 6.24
C LEU A 46 16.49 5.95 5.00
N ALA A 47 17.02 6.17 3.80
CA ALA A 47 16.43 5.69 2.55
C ALA A 47 16.32 4.15 2.47
N PRO A 48 17.40 3.36 2.72
CA PRO A 48 17.29 1.90 2.72
C PRO A 48 16.42 1.36 3.86
N ILE A 49 16.43 1.99 5.04
CA ILE A 49 15.51 1.63 6.14
C ILE A 49 14.06 1.87 5.71
N GLY A 50 13.77 3.03 5.12
CA GLY A 50 12.47 3.35 4.57
C GLY A 50 12.01 2.33 3.53
N LEU A 51 12.92 1.87 2.66
CA LEU A 51 12.62 0.83 1.68
C LEU A 51 12.17 -0.47 2.33
N VAL A 52 12.96 -0.98 3.29
CA VAL A 52 12.64 -2.24 3.97
C VAL A 52 11.32 -2.12 4.73
N VAL A 53 11.13 -1.04 5.47
CA VAL A 53 9.91 -0.80 6.26
C VAL A 53 8.69 -0.67 5.35
N GLY A 54 8.76 0.15 4.30
CA GLY A 54 7.68 0.35 3.34
C GLY A 54 7.32 -0.95 2.62
N PHE A 55 8.33 -1.70 2.17
CA PHE A 55 8.14 -2.99 1.50
C PHE A 55 7.45 -4.00 2.40
N VAL A 56 7.95 -4.22 3.62
CA VAL A 56 7.36 -5.18 4.57
C VAL A 56 5.94 -4.76 4.96
N ALA A 57 5.70 -3.48 5.23
CA ALA A 57 4.38 -2.97 5.59
C ALA A 57 3.37 -3.13 4.43
N GLY A 58 3.74 -2.72 3.22
CA GLY A 58 2.88 -2.82 2.04
C GLY A 58 2.57 -4.28 1.67
N LEU A 59 3.58 -5.15 1.71
CA LEU A 59 3.41 -6.57 1.40
C LEU A 59 2.54 -7.25 2.44
N GLY A 60 2.84 -7.04 3.73
CA GLY A 60 2.04 -7.57 4.83
C GLY A 60 0.58 -7.11 4.78
N TRP A 61 0.33 -5.88 4.35
CA TRP A 61 -1.02 -5.37 4.16
C TRP A 61 -1.77 -6.10 3.05
N ILE A 62 -1.16 -6.27 1.87
CA ILE A 62 -1.77 -7.02 0.76
C ILE A 62 -2.04 -8.47 1.16
N VAL A 63 -1.06 -9.15 1.76
CA VAL A 63 -1.20 -10.54 2.21
C VAL A 63 -2.36 -10.68 3.19
N ARG A 64 -2.48 -9.75 4.14
CA ARG A 64 -3.60 -9.74 5.10
C ARG A 64 -4.94 -9.49 4.44
N MET A 65 -5.01 -8.64 3.41
CA MET A 65 -6.23 -8.42 2.63
C MET A 65 -6.63 -9.67 1.84
N ALA A 66 -5.68 -10.31 1.17
CA ALA A 66 -5.91 -11.54 0.42
C ALA A 66 -6.36 -12.70 1.33
N ALA A 67 -5.73 -12.85 2.50
CA ALA A 67 -6.10 -13.85 3.49
C ALA A 67 -7.54 -13.69 3.99
N ARG A 68 -7.98 -12.45 4.24
CA ARG A 68 -9.37 -12.13 4.64
C ARG A 68 -10.37 -12.38 3.53
N ALA A 69 -9.99 -12.14 2.27
CA ALA A 69 -10.85 -12.40 1.12
C ALA A 69 -11.10 -13.90 0.91
N LYS A 70 -10.10 -14.76 1.16
CA LYS A 70 -10.22 -16.22 1.05
C LYS A 70 -11.15 -16.86 2.09
N GLN A 71 -11.36 -16.21 3.23
CA GLN A 71 -12.19 -16.74 4.33
C GLN A 71 -13.68 -16.42 4.20
N ARG A 72 -14.07 -15.63 3.20
CA ARG A 72 -15.48 -15.34 2.86
C ARG A 72 -15.92 -16.22 1.69
#